data_AF-A0A0U1KXV9-F1
#
_entry.id   AF-A0A0U1KXV9-F1
#
_cell.length_a   1.000
_cell.length_b   1.000
_cell.length_c   1.000
_cell.angle_alpha   90.00
_cell.angle_beta   90.00
_cell.angle_gamma   90.00
#
_symmetry.space_group_name_H-M   'P 1'
#
loop_
_entity.id
_entity.type
_entity.pdbx_description
1 polymer ?
#
loop_
_entity_poly.entity_id
_entity_poly.type
_entity_poly.pdbx_seq_one_letter_code
_entity_poly.pdbx_strand_id
1 'polypeptide(L)' 'MAIWRVEVDNKEVNRHRKWLNQRGFSSAHYFASNGFSLEKMRQMATEGKLHAVQCAIGKSVRWYYMESQAELARLRGELS' A
#
# COMPACT_ATOMS: atom_id res chain seq x y z
N MET A 1 9.04 9.84 5.01
CA MET A 1 8.14 10.12 3.86
C MET A 1 7.00 9.11 3.93
N ALA A 2 5.78 9.59 4.13
CA ALA A 2 4.67 8.74 4.61
C ALA A 2 3.80 8.16 3.48
N ILE A 3 3.49 8.96 2.47
CA ILE A 3 2.62 8.56 1.36
C ILE A 3 3.19 9.10 0.05
N TRP A 4 3.43 8.22 -0.92
CA TRP A 4 3.84 8.61 -2.26
C TRP A 4 2.64 8.58 -3.21
N ARG A 5 2.37 9.67 -3.92
CA ARG A 5 1.31 9.73 -4.92
C ARG A 5 1.91 9.64 -6.31
N VAL A 6 1.41 8.73 -7.13
CA VAL A 6 1.84 8.50 -8.50
C VAL A 6 0.61 8.46 -9.39
N GLU A 7 0.62 9.25 -10.46
CA GLU A 7 -0.33 9.10 -11.56
C GLU A 7 0.20 8.04 -12.53
N VAL A 8 -0.63 7.05 -12.82
CA VAL A 8 -0.27 5.90 -13.64
C VAL A 8 -1.28 5.78 -14.76
N ASP A 9 -0.79 5.82 -15.99
CA ASP A 9 -1.60 5.57 -17.18
C ASP A 9 -2.12 4.13 -17.20
N ASN A 10 -3.35 3.93 -17.69
CA ASN A 10 -4.00 2.61 -17.68
C ASN A 10 -3.15 1.54 -18.40
N LYS A 11 -2.44 1.94 -19.46
CA LYS A 11 -1.52 1.07 -20.22
C LYS A 11 -0.30 0.62 -19.40
N GLU A 12 0.13 1.41 -18.43
CA GLU A 12 1.34 1.15 -17.63
C GLU A 12 1.06 0.56 -16.25
N VAL A 13 -0.21 0.42 -15.86
CA VAL A 13 -0.62 -0.13 -14.55
C VAL A 13 0.04 -1.47 -14.24
N ASN A 14 0.10 -2.37 -15.22
CA ASN A 14 0.71 -3.68 -15.03
C ASN A 14 2.23 -3.59 -14.80
N ARG A 15 2.91 -2.69 -15.51
CA ARG A 15 4.34 -2.44 -15.34
C ARG A 15 4.61 -1.81 -13.98
N HIS A 16 3.82 -0.81 -13.60
CA HIS A 16 3.95 -0.12 -12.33
C HIS A 16 3.66 -1.05 -11.14
N ARG A 17 2.63 -1.89 -11.24
CA ARG A 17 2.34 -2.94 -10.25
C ARG A 17 3.51 -3.92 -10.10
N LYS A 18 4.09 -4.42 -11.19
CA LYS A 18 5.25 -5.32 -11.12
C LYS A 18 6.43 -4.65 -10.43
N TRP A 19 6.69 -3.39 -10.75
CA TRP A 19 7.76 -2.62 -10.13
C TRP A 19 7.54 -2.34 -8.64
N LEU A 20 6.29 -2.06 -8.23
CA LEU A 20 5.91 -1.92 -6.83
C LEU A 20 6.12 -3.23 -6.05
N ASN A 21 5.64 -4.35 -6.62
CA ASN A 21 5.82 -5.67 -6.02
C ASN A 21 7.31 -6.02 -5.85
N GLN A 22 8.16 -5.72 -6.84
CA GLN A 22 9.62 -5.93 -6.74
C GLN A 22 10.28 -5.12 -5.63
N ARG A 23 9.66 -4.02 -5.20
CA ARG A 23 10.11 -3.17 -4.09
C ARG A 23 9.47 -3.52 -2.76
N GLY A 24 8.70 -4.61 -2.70
CA GLY A 24 8.01 -5.06 -1.49
C GLY A 24 6.75 -4.27 -1.17
N PHE A 25 6.14 -3.59 -2.15
CA PHE A 25 4.82 -2.99 -2.00
C PHE A 25 3.73 -3.93 -2.50
N SER A 26 2.78 -4.24 -1.64
CA SER A 26 1.62 -5.08 -1.93
C SER A 26 0.35 -4.25 -1.97
N SER A 27 -0.65 -4.67 -2.75
CA SER A 27 -1.90 -3.91 -2.89
C SER A 27 -2.74 -3.98 -1.62
N ALA A 28 -3.55 -2.95 -1.36
CA ALA A 28 -4.52 -2.97 -0.27
C ALA A 28 -5.40 -4.23 -0.27
N HIS A 29 -5.79 -4.70 -1.46
CA HIS A 29 -6.59 -5.92 -1.59
C HIS A 29 -5.86 -7.16 -1.04
N TYR A 30 -4.55 -7.29 -1.26
CA TYR A 30 -3.74 -8.37 -0.69
C TYR A 30 -3.79 -8.35 0.84
N PHE A 31 -3.62 -7.17 1.46
CA PHE A 31 -3.66 -7.05 2.91
C PHE A 31 -5.06 -7.34 3.49
N ALA A 32 -6.11 -6.86 2.83
CA ALA A 32 -7.48 -7.18 3.23
C ALA A 32 -7.75 -8.69 3.21
N SER A 33 -7.29 -9.40 2.17
CA SER A 33 -7.40 -10.87 2.10
C SER A 33 -6.59 -11.60 3.16
N ASN A 34 -5.49 -11.01 3.67
CA ASN A 34 -4.68 -11.56 4.75
C ASN A 34 -5.16 -11.15 6.16
N GLY A 35 -6.34 -10.50 6.26
CA GLY A 35 -6.95 -10.11 7.53
C GLY A 35 -6.42 -8.83 8.15
N PHE A 36 -5.75 -7.98 7.37
CA PHE A 36 -5.30 -6.66 7.86
C PHE A 36 -6.43 -5.63 7.75
N SER A 37 -6.54 -4.75 8.74
CA SER A 37 -7.46 -3.61 8.71
C SER A 37 -6.94 -2.48 7.84
N LEU A 38 -7.58 -2.25 6.68
CA LEU A 38 -7.21 -1.18 5.75
C LEU A 38 -7.40 0.22 6.33
N GLU A 39 -8.32 0.39 7.28
CA GLU A 39 -8.51 1.67 7.97
C GLU A 39 -7.30 1.99 8.84
N LYS A 40 -6.85 1.02 9.65
CA LYS A 40 -5.63 1.18 10.46
C LYS A 40 -4.40 1.38 9.57
N MET A 41 -4.26 0.63 8.49
CA MET A 41 -3.15 0.81 7.56
C MET A 41 -3.12 2.22 6.95
N ARG A 42 -4.28 2.78 6.58
CA ARG A 42 -4.38 4.16 6.11
C ARG A 42 -4.01 5.17 7.19
N GLN A 43 -4.46 4.93 8.42
CA GLN A 43 -4.14 5.78 9.56
C GLN A 43 -2.63 5.79 9.81
N MET A 44 -2.01 4.60 9.93
CA MET A 44 -0.57 4.46 10.12
C MET A 44 0.24 5.07 8.97
N ALA A 45 -0.26 4.95 7.73
CA ALA A 45 0.36 5.60 6.60
C ALA A 45 0.25 7.13 6.67
N THR A 46 -0.87 7.66 7.16
CA THR A 46 -1.04 9.11 7.37
C THR A 46 -0.16 9.63 8.51
N GLU A 47 0.02 8.82 9.56
CA GLU A 47 0.93 9.10 10.68
C GLU A 47 2.42 8.96 10.31
N GLY A 48 2.74 8.45 9.11
CA GLY A 48 4.12 8.20 8.66
C GLY A 48 4.79 6.99 9.29
N LYS A 49 4.01 6.12 9.94
CA LYS A 49 4.47 4.84 10.50
C LYS A 49 4.52 3.72 9.46
N LEU A 50 3.78 3.87 8.36
CA LEU A 50 3.71 2.90 7.27
C LEU A 50 3.96 3.59 5.93
N HIS A 51 4.81 3.01 5.09
CA HIS A 51 5.03 3.50 3.74
C HIS A 51 3.87 3.05 2.84
N ALA A 52 3.18 4.03 2.26
CA ALA A 52 2.11 3.81 1.31
C ALA A 52 2.38 4.48 -0.04
N VAL A 53 1.84 3.89 -1.11
CA VAL A 53 1.80 4.45 -2.44
C VAL A 53 0.34 4.52 -2.91
N GLN A 54 -0.10 5.71 -3.29
CA GLN A 54 -1.34 5.93 -4.02
C GLN A 54 -1.06 5.98 -5.52
N CYS A 55 -1.58 5.00 -6.24
CA CYS A 55 -1.59 5.00 -7.70
C CYS A 55 -2.94 5.52 -8.18
N ALA A 56 -2.97 6.74 -8.74
CA ALA A 56 -4.12 7.28 -9.43
C ALA A 56 -4.11 6.81 -10.89
N ILE A 57 -5.10 6.01 -11.26
CA ILE A 57 -5.28 5.41 -12.59
C ILE A 57 -6.55 6.00 -13.19
N GLY A 58 -6.41 7.09 -13.94
CA GLY A 58 -7.56 7.88 -14.41
C GLY A 58 -8.43 8.33 -13.23
N LYS A 59 -9.66 7.79 -13.13
CA LYS A 59 -10.61 8.11 -12.05
C LYS A 59 -10.49 7.19 -10.81
N SER A 60 -9.68 6.14 -10.87
CA SER A 60 -9.58 5.14 -9.80
C SER A 60 -8.28 5.32 -9.01
N VAL A 61 -8.35 5.28 -7.68
CA VAL A 61 -7.16 5.31 -6.82
C VAL A 61 -6.93 3.93 -6.22
N ARG A 62 -5.73 3.38 -6.40
CA ARG A 62 -5.30 2.13 -5.77
C ARG A 62 -4.22 2.40 -4.74
N TRP A 63 -4.36 1.79 -3.58
CA TRP A 63 -3.40 1.88 -2.50
C TRP A 63 -2.49 0.66 -2.49
N TYR A 64 -1.21 0.90 -2.26
CA TYR A 64 -0.19 -0.10 -2.03
C TYR A 64 0.55 0.23 -0.74
N TYR A 65 0.91 -0.78 0.03
CA TYR A 65 1.62 -0.63 1.30
C TYR A 65 2.85 -1.51 1.32
N MET A 66 3.88 -1.07 2.02
CA MET A 66 5.10 -1.87 2.19
C MET A 66 4.83 -3.07 3.08
N GLU A 67 5.05 -4.27 2.55
CA GLU A 67 4.74 -5.54 3.18
C GLU A 67 5.51 -5.76 4.47
N SER A 68 6.83 -5.56 4.43
CA SER A 68 7.70 -5.71 5.60
C SER A 68 7.27 -4.83 6.78
N GLN A 69 6.85 -3.59 6.52
CA GLN A 69 6.39 -2.68 7.58
C GLN A 69 5.00 -3.06 8.09
N ALA A 70 4.10 -3.49 7.20
CA ALA A 70 2.78 -3.97 7.60
C ALA A 70 2.90 -5.24 8.46
N GLU A 71 3.73 -6.19 8.07
CA GLU A 71 3.99 -7.41 8.86
C GLU A 71 4.61 -7.08 10.22
N LEU A 72 5.62 -6.20 10.27
CA LEU A 72 6.21 -5.75 11.53
C LEU A 72 5.18 -5.07 12.44
N ALA A 73 4.32 -4.20 11.89
CA ALA A 73 3.25 -3.56 12.66
C ALA A 73 2.20 -4.57 13.15
N ARG A 74 1.92 -5.63 12.39
CA ARG A 74 1.08 -6.75 12.85
C ARG A 74 1.74 -7.54 13.97
N LEU A 75 3.04 -7.84 13.86
CA LEU A 75 3.79 -8.51 14.93
C LEU A 75 3.85 -7.69 16.22
N ARG A 76 3.84 -6.35 16.11
CA ARG A 76 3.72 -5.42 17.25
C ARG A 76 2.31 -5.32 17.81
N GLY A 77 1.30 -5.92 17.17
CA GLY A 77 -0.11 -5.83 17.56
C GLY A 77 -0.81 -4.55 17.12
N GLU A 78 -0.18 -3.72 16.28
CA GLU A 78 -0.74 -2.45 15.80
C GLU A 78 -1.74 -2.67 14.65
N LEU A 79 -1.51 -3.70 13.83
CA LEU A 79 -2.38 -4.12 12.72
C LEU A 79 -3.04 -5.48 13.01
N SER A 80 -3.97 -5.48 13.97
CA SER A 80 -4.89 -6.58 14.25
C SER A 80 -6.34 -6.14 14.16
#